data_AF-A0A1G4KPP2-F1
#
_entry.id   AF-A0A1G4KPP2-F1
#
_cell.length_a   1.000
_cell.length_b   1.000
_cell.length_c   1.000
_cell.angle_alpha   90.00
_cell.angle_beta   90.00
_cell.angle_gamma   90.00
#
_symmetry.space_group_name_H-M   'P 1'
#
loop_
_entity.id
_entity.type
_entity.pdbx_description
1 polymer ?
#
loop_
_entity_poly.entity_id
_entity_poly.type
_entity_poly.pdbx_seq_one_letter_code
_entity_poly.pdbx_strand_id
1 'polypeptide(L)' 'MAGNPWKRRDAWRSQGAFTRANRFRGALPGFFWGLGAFGVYCVYEKVFLTNDHHGHHEEHH' A
#
# COMPACT_ATOMS: atom_id res chain seq x y z
N MET A 1 18.25 -33.47 -17.55
CA MET A 1 17.72 -32.29 -18.29
C MET A 1 18.90 -31.44 -18.69
N ALA A 2 19.25 -31.39 -19.98
CA ALA A 2 20.37 -30.55 -20.44
C ALA A 2 20.05 -29.08 -20.13
N GLY A 3 20.92 -28.43 -19.36
CA GLY A 3 20.74 -27.02 -18.99
C GLY A 3 20.79 -26.13 -20.23
N ASN A 4 19.91 -25.12 -20.29
CA ASN A 4 19.89 -24.17 -21.40
C ASN A 4 21.29 -23.54 -21.60
N PRO A 5 21.97 -23.78 -22.74
CA PRO A 5 23.32 -23.27 -22.98
C PRO A 5 23.39 -21.74 -23.08
N TRP A 6 22.26 -21.09 -23.34
CA TRP A 6 22.14 -19.62 -23.45
C TRP A 6 21.76 -18.95 -22.14
N LYS A 7 21.61 -19.69 -21.04
CA LYS A 7 21.16 -19.15 -19.74
C LYS A 7 22.00 -17.94 -19.28
N ARG A 8 23.32 -17.97 -19.49
CA ARG A 8 24.21 -16.85 -19.15
C ARG A 8 23.97 -15.63 -20.06
N ARG A 9 23.72 -15.85 -21.35
CA ARG A 9 23.38 -14.79 -22.30
C ARG A 9 22.03 -14.16 -21.98
N ASP A 10 21.05 -14.95 -21.57
CA ASP A 10 19.68 -14.48 -21.32
C ASP A 10 19.48 -13.93 -19.89
N ALA A 11 20.49 -14.03 -19.02
CA ALA A 11 20.43 -13.63 -17.62
C ALA A 11 20.08 -12.14 -17.42
N TRP A 12 20.56 -11.26 -18.29
CA TRP A 12 20.33 -9.81 -18.19
C TRP A 12 18.83 -9.44 -18.18
N ARG A 13 17.99 -10.25 -18.84
CA ARG A 13 16.52 -10.01 -18.93
C ARG A 13 15.80 -10.15 -17.59
N SER A 14 16.44 -10.76 -16.61
CA SER A 14 15.87 -11.02 -15.29
C SER A 14 16.68 -10.41 -14.15
N GLN A 15 17.69 -9.59 -14.49
CA GLN A 15 18.59 -8.95 -13.54
C GLN A 15 18.31 -7.44 -13.43
N GLY A 16 18.76 -6.83 -12.33
CA GLY A 16 18.62 -5.40 -12.07
C GLY A 16 17.15 -4.92 -12.07
N ALA A 17 16.86 -3.93 -12.92
CA ALA A 17 15.54 -3.31 -13.04
C ALA A 17 14.43 -4.27 -13.49
N PHE A 18 14.76 -5.38 -14.16
CA PHE A 18 13.79 -6.31 -14.73
C PHE A 18 13.42 -7.49 -13.82
N THR A 19 13.94 -7.51 -12.59
CA THR A 19 13.58 -8.50 -11.57
C THR A 19 12.10 -8.44 -11.23
N ARG A 20 11.51 -9.57 -10.79
CA ARG A 20 10.09 -9.63 -10.42
C ARG A 20 9.76 -8.59 -9.33
N ALA A 21 10.64 -8.43 -8.34
CA ALA A 21 10.46 -7.46 -7.26
C ALA A 21 10.41 -6.00 -7.77
N ASN A 22 11.30 -5.62 -8.70
CA ASN A 22 11.30 -4.26 -9.25
C ASN A 22 10.06 -3.95 -10.08
N ARG A 23 9.44 -4.97 -10.72
CA ARG A 23 8.15 -4.79 -11.42
C ARG A 23 7.02 -4.46 -10.44
N PHE A 24 7.00 -5.08 -9.27
CA PHE A 24 5.98 -4.82 -8.25
C PHE A 24 6.20 -3.52 -7.47
N ARG A 25 7.44 -3.03 -7.39
CA ARG A 25 7.78 -1.79 -6.66
C ARG A 25 7.10 -0.54 -7.23
N GLY A 26 6.72 -0.56 -8.52
CA GLY A 26 5.95 0.51 -9.17
C GLY A 26 4.45 0.20 -9.35
N ALA A 27 3.95 -0.94 -8.86
CA ALA A 27 2.57 -1.36 -9.12
C ALA A 27 1.53 -0.52 -8.35
N LEU A 28 1.92 0.10 -7.24
CA LEU A 28 1.04 0.86 -6.36
C LEU A 28 1.64 2.24 -6.04
N PRO A 29 1.74 3.14 -7.04
CA PRO A 29 2.22 4.50 -6.80
C PRO A 29 1.27 5.22 -5.84
N GLY A 30 1.83 5.75 -4.75
CA GLY A 30 1.05 6.53 -3.78
C GLY A 30 0.21 5.72 -2.79
N PHE A 31 0.25 4.38 -2.80
CA PHE A 31 -0.51 3.57 -1.82
C PHE A 31 -0.15 3.89 -0.38
N PHE A 32 1.14 4.09 -0.08
CA PHE A 32 1.57 4.49 1.27
C PHE A 32 1.08 5.88 1.66
N TRP A 33 0.97 6.81 0.70
CA TRP A 33 0.41 8.13 0.97
C TRP A 33 -1.10 8.08 1.20
N GLY A 34 -1.83 7.31 0.40
CA GLY A 34 -3.27 7.10 0.59
C GLY A 34 -3.56 6.43 1.93
N LEU A 35 -2.81 5.37 2.28
CA LEU A 35 -2.94 4.69 3.56
C LEU A 35 -2.58 5.60 4.74
N GLY A 36 -1.54 6.42 4.59
CA GLY A 36 -1.14 7.41 5.60
C GLY A 36 -2.22 8.46 5.84
N ALA A 37 -2.75 9.08 4.77
CA ALA A 37 -3.82 10.06 4.86
C ALA A 37 -5.10 9.47 5.48
N PHE A 38 -5.45 8.24 5.08
CA PHE A 38 -6.58 7.51 5.66
C PHE A 38 -6.39 7.24 7.15
N GLY A 39 -5.21 6.78 7.57
CA GLY A 39 -4.89 6.56 8.97
C GLY A 39 -4.99 7.84 9.80
N VAL A 40 -4.45 8.96 9.29
CA VAL A 40 -4.57 10.28 9.93
C VAL A 40 -6.03 10.69 10.07
N TYR A 41 -6.86 10.50 9.03
CA TYR A 41 -8.29 10.78 9.07
C TYR A 41 -8.99 9.93 10.15
N CYS A 42 -8.73 8.63 10.23
CA CYS A 42 -9.33 7.77 11.25
C CYS A 42 -8.93 8.20 12.67
N VAL A 43 -7.66 8.52 12.91
CA VAL A 43 -7.20 9.02 14.22
C VAL A 43 -7.84 10.36 14.54
N TYR A 44 -7.94 11.25 13.55
CA TYR A 44 -8.58 12.56 13.70
C TYR A 44 -10.06 12.42 14.07
N GLU A 45 -10.80 11.55 13.40
CA GLU A 45 -12.20 11.26 13.71
C GLU A 45 -12.37 10.70 15.13
N LYS A 46 -11.49 9.77 15.53
CA LYS A 46 -11.56 9.12 16.85
C LYS A 46 -11.10 9.98 18.01
N VAL A 47 -10.14 10.88 17.81
CA VAL A 47 -9.56 11.70 18.89
C VAL A 47 -10.19 13.08 18.97
N PHE A 48 -10.58 13.68 17.84
CA PHE A 48 -11.08 15.05 17.83
C PHE A 48 -12.59 15.13 17.58
N LEU A 49 -13.15 14.35 16.65
CA LEU A 49 -14.60 14.38 16.40
C LEU A 49 -15.39 13.59 17.47
N THR A 50 -14.91 12.43 17.92
CA THR A 50 -15.65 11.62 18.91
C THR A 50 -15.78 12.31 20.28
N ASN A 51 -14.83 13.17 20.67
CA ASN A 51 -14.91 13.90 21.93
C ASN A 51 -15.98 15.01 21.94
N ASP A 52 -16.45 15.47 20.77
CA ASP A 52 -17.55 16.45 20.65
C ASP A 52 -18.95 15.79 20.60
N HIS A 53 -19.04 14.45 20.49
CA HIS A 53 -20.30 13.71 20.36
C HIS A 53 -20.74 12.96 21.63
N HIS A 54 -20.22 13.32 22.80
CA HIS A 54 -20.70 12.79 24.09
C HIS A 54 -21.95 13.50 24.65
N GLY A 55 -22.73 14.21 23.83
CA GLY A 55 -24.02 14.78 24.22
C GLY A 55 -25.08 14.59 23.13
N HIS A 56 -26.24 14.07 23.51
CA HIS A 56 -27.46 13.86 22.70
C HIS A 56 -27.60 12.50 22.01
N HIS A 57 -27.53 11.43 22.81
CA HIS A 57 -28.67 10.52 22.84
C HIS A 57 -29.79 11.26 23.58
N GLU A 58 -30.73 11.87 22.87
CA GLU A 58 -32.08 12.00 23.40
C GLU A 58 -33.04 11.37 22.39
N GLU A 59 -33.69 10.32 22.88
CA GLU A 59 -34.90 9.69 22.37
C GLU A 59 -35.88 10.76 21.87
N HIS A 60 -36.46 10.60 20.67
CA HIS A 60 -37.84 11.06 20.38
C HIS A 60 -38.32 10.46 19.05
N HIS A 61 -39.26 9.52 19.16
CA HIS A 61 -40.27 9.03 18.19
C HIS A 61 -39.84 8.28 16.93
#